data_AF-A0AAE1S0Z8-F1
#
_entry.id   AF-A0AAE1S0Z8-F1
#
_cell.length_a   1.000
_cell.length_b   1.000
_cell.length_c   1.000
_cell.angle_alpha   90.00
_cell.angle_beta   90.00
_cell.angle_gamma   90.00
#
_symmetry.space_group_name_H-M   'P 1'
#
loop_
_entity.id
_entity.type
_entity.pdbx_description
1 polymer ?
#
loop_
_entity_poly.entity_id
_entity_poly.type
_entity_poly.pdbx_seq_one_letter_code
_entity_poly.pdbx_strand_id
1 'polypeptide(L)'
;MAAIWRFLPLKEEAGYLLEFPEILEAEPGYYEDGKFGIRLENVLIVKEGNTKFNFGDKGYLTFEHITWAPYQRKLIDLSLLVPEEIQWVGIQCSLLGSKFNALNSASTAFGDGGAGKN
;
A
#
# COMPACT_ATOMS: atom_id res chain seq x y z
N MET A 1 1.20 5.48 -19.10
CA MET A 1 0.76 4.07 -19.25
C MET A 1 0.13 3.68 -17.92
N ALA A 2 -1.19 3.80 -17.82
CA ALA A 2 -1.95 3.37 -16.64
C ALA A 2 -2.55 2.00 -16.93
N ALA A 3 -2.78 1.23 -15.85
CA ALA A 3 -3.40 -0.10 -15.80
C ALA A 3 -2.47 -1.32 -15.92
N ILE A 4 -1.86 -1.71 -14.78
CA ILE A 4 -1.48 -3.11 -14.52
C ILE A 4 -1.96 -3.62 -13.14
N TRP A 5 -2.38 -2.76 -12.21
CA TRP A 5 -2.51 -3.17 -10.80
C TRP A 5 -3.93 -3.39 -10.30
N ARG A 6 -4.91 -3.69 -11.18
CA ARG A 6 -6.30 -3.78 -10.71
C ARG A 6 -6.68 -5.18 -10.24
N PHE A 7 -6.37 -6.25 -10.97
CA PHE A 7 -6.68 -7.63 -10.59
C PHE A 7 -5.77 -8.58 -11.38
N LEU A 8 -4.98 -9.41 -10.70
CA LEU A 8 -4.20 -10.45 -11.38
C LEU A 8 -5.08 -11.69 -11.53
N PRO A 9 -5.34 -12.17 -12.76
CA PRO A 9 -5.98 -13.47 -12.94
C PRO A 9 -5.05 -14.57 -12.41
N LEU A 10 -5.61 -15.56 -11.71
CA LEU A 10 -4.92 -16.80 -11.40
C LEU A 10 -4.62 -17.55 -12.72
N LYS A 11 -3.48 -17.28 -13.37
CA LYS A 11 -2.83 -18.20 -14.31
C LYS A 11 -1.42 -17.77 -14.76
N GLU A 12 -0.44 -18.50 -14.24
CA GLU A 12 0.50 -19.36 -14.98
C GLU A 12 1.17 -18.85 -16.28
N GLU A 13 1.63 -17.61 -16.38
CA GLU A 13 2.54 -17.22 -17.49
C GLU A 13 3.71 -16.29 -17.12
N ALA A 14 4.16 -16.27 -15.86
CA ALA A 14 5.42 -15.59 -15.52
C ALA A 14 6.09 -16.19 -14.28
N GLY A 15 6.74 -17.35 -14.42
CA GLY A 15 7.79 -17.85 -13.52
C GLY A 15 7.43 -18.25 -12.08
N TYR A 16 6.44 -17.62 -11.43
CA TYR A 16 5.95 -17.92 -10.08
C TYR A 16 4.47 -17.56 -9.98
N LEU A 17 3.68 -18.44 -9.36
CA LEU A 17 2.28 -18.18 -9.01
C LEU A 17 2.26 -17.46 -7.65
N LEU A 18 1.52 -16.35 -7.55
CA LEU A 18 1.26 -15.72 -6.26
C LEU A 18 0.24 -16.55 -5.49
N GLU A 19 0.55 -16.83 -4.22
CA GLU A 19 -0.33 -17.59 -3.33
C GLU A 19 -0.79 -16.73 -2.15
N PHE A 20 -1.99 -17.04 -1.64
CA PHE A 20 -2.47 -16.43 -0.41
C PHE A 20 -2.15 -17.31 0.81
N PRO A 21 -1.56 -16.77 1.90
CA PRO A 21 -0.97 -15.43 2.06
C PRO A 21 0.53 -15.40 1.71
N GLU A 22 0.93 -14.46 0.87
CA GLU A 22 2.34 -14.18 0.55
C GLU A 22 2.65 -12.71 0.79
N ILE A 23 3.86 -12.42 1.27
CA ILE A 23 4.37 -11.05 1.50
C ILE A 23 5.38 -10.72 0.40
N LEU A 24 5.23 -9.55 -0.20
CA LEU A 24 6.01 -9.09 -1.34
C LEU A 24 6.46 -7.65 -1.15
N GLU A 25 7.58 -7.29 -1.79
CA GLU A 25 8.07 -5.92 -1.87
C GLU A 25 7.77 -5.37 -3.27
N ALA A 26 7.03 -4.26 -3.33
CA ALA A 26 6.79 -3.52 -4.55
C ALA A 26 7.70 -2.29 -4.57
N GLU A 27 8.78 -2.35 -5.35
CA GLU A 27 9.89 -1.39 -5.29
C GLU A 27 10.29 -0.72 -6.63
N PRO A 28 9.36 -0.15 -7.42
CA PRO A 28 9.74 0.53 -8.65
C PRO A 28 10.71 1.69 -8.40
N GLY A 29 11.70 1.84 -9.28
CA GLY A 29 12.69 2.92 -9.21
C GLY A 29 13.22 3.36 -10.57
N TYR A 30 13.79 4.56 -10.59
CA TYR A 30 14.47 5.18 -11.72
C TYR A 30 15.79 5.78 -11.24
N TYR A 31 16.86 5.58 -12.01
CA TYR A 31 18.19 6.07 -11.69
C TYR A 31 18.79 6.79 -12.90
N GLU A 32 19.34 7.97 -12.65
CA GLU A 32 20.04 8.79 -13.61
C GLU A 32 21.50 8.94 -13.16
N ASP A 33 22.41 8.31 -13.89
CA ASP A 33 23.82 8.21 -13.53
C ASP A 33 24.46 9.59 -13.29
N GLY A 34 25.18 9.70 -12.18
CA GLY A 34 25.85 10.94 -11.78
C GLY A 34 24.91 12.07 -11.36
N LYS A 35 23.59 11.83 -11.28
CA LYS A 35 22.61 12.84 -10.86
C LYS A 35 21.79 12.39 -9.65
N PHE A 36 20.76 11.58 -9.85
CA PHE A 36 19.82 11.22 -8.79
C PHE A 36 19.20 9.84 -9.03
N GLY A 37 18.60 9.29 -7.98
CA GLY A 37 17.78 8.09 -8.05
C GLY A 37 16.51 8.28 -7.22
N ILE A 38 15.45 7.61 -7.65
CA ILE A 38 14.15 7.57 -6.96
C ILE A 38 13.74 6.11 -6.87
N ARG A 39 13.36 5.66 -5.67
CA ARG A 39 12.72 4.35 -5.45
C ARG A 39 11.55 4.54 -4.51
N LEU A 40 10.41 3.93 -4.85
CA LEU A 40 9.25 3.85 -3.98
C LEU A 40 9.10 2.40 -3.58
N GLU A 41 9.12 2.11 -2.28
CA GLU A 41 9.18 0.75 -1.76
C GLU A 41 8.07 0.53 -0.73
N ASN A 42 7.19 -0.43 -1.03
CA ASN A 42 6.10 -0.82 -0.16
C ASN A 42 6.10 -2.33 0.05
N VAL A 43 5.94 -2.76 1.30
CA VAL A 43 5.64 -4.15 1.64
C VAL A 43 4.13 -4.36 1.51
N LEU A 44 3.75 -5.37 0.74
CA LEU A 44 2.37 -5.75 0.44
C LEU A 44 2.13 -7.19 0.90
N ILE A 45 0.91 -7.49 1.31
CA ILE A 45 0.44 -8.87 1.52
C ILE A 45 -0.64 -9.18 0.48
N VAL A 46 -0.51 -10.34 -0.16
CA VAL A 46 -1.55 -10.91 -1.02
C VAL A 46 -2.76 -11.25 -0.15
N LYS A 47 -3.96 -10.91 -0.63
CA LYS A 47 -5.25 -11.26 -0.02
C LYS A 47 -6.26 -11.68 -1.06
N GLU A 48 -7.30 -12.40 -0.66
CA GLU A 48 -8.46 -12.64 -1.52
C GLU A 48 -9.13 -11.30 -1.87
N GLY A 49 -9.32 -11.08 -3.17
CA GLY A 49 -9.97 -9.91 -3.74
C GLY A 49 -11.46 -10.18 -3.99
N ASN A 50 -12.31 -9.29 -3.47
CA ASN A 50 -13.75 -9.36 -3.72
C ASN A 50 -14.11 -8.47 -4.92
N THR A 51 -14.60 -9.09 -5.98
CA THR A 51 -14.96 -8.42 -7.24
C THR A 51 -16.44 -8.63 -7.57
N LYS A 52 -17.04 -7.67 -8.29
CA LYS A 52 -18.45 -7.75 -8.71
C LYS A 52 -18.78 -9.01 -9.52
N PHE A 53 -17.79 -9.52 -10.26
CA PHE A 53 -17.92 -10.70 -11.10
C PHE A 53 -16.87 -11.73 -10.70
N ASN A 54 -17.21 -13.01 -10.77
CA ASN A 54 -16.30 -14.13 -10.55
C ASN A 54 -16.36 -15.07 -11.76
N PHE A 55 -15.28 -15.16 -12.51
CA PHE A 55 -15.23 -16.00 -13.70
C PHE A 55 -14.83 -17.43 -13.35
N GLY A 56 -15.77 -18.37 -13.48
CA GLY A 56 -15.53 -19.79 -13.26
C GLY A 56 -15.21 -20.15 -11.79
N ASP A 57 -15.76 -19.38 -10.85
CA ASP A 57 -15.61 -19.57 -9.40
C ASP A 57 -14.16 -19.64 -8.90
N LYS A 58 -13.22 -19.05 -9.65
CA LYS A 58 -11.79 -19.10 -9.33
C LYS A 58 -11.37 -18.12 -8.24
N GLY A 59 -12.15 -17.06 -8.04
CA GLY A 59 -11.76 -15.95 -7.18
C GLY A 59 -10.65 -15.10 -7.79
N TYR A 60 -10.32 -14.00 -7.10
CA TYR A 60 -9.25 -13.08 -7.49
C TYR A 60 -8.38 -12.77 -6.28
N LEU A 61 -7.18 -12.28 -6.55
CA LEU A 61 -6.26 -11.79 -5.52
C LEU A 61 -6.16 -10.25 -5.60
N THR A 62 -5.89 -9.65 -4.46
CA THR A 62 -5.62 -8.22 -4.27
C THR A 62 -4.45 -8.04 -3.30
N PHE A 63 -3.98 -6.80 -3.15
CA PHE A 63 -2.92 -6.46 -2.22
C PHE A 63 -3.44 -5.61 -1.06
N GLU A 64 -2.90 -5.84 0.12
CA GLU A 64 -3.04 -4.97 1.28
C GLU A 64 -1.68 -4.38 1.68
N HIS A 65 -1.66 -3.09 2.00
CA HIS A 65 -0.45 -2.37 2.39
C HIS A 65 -0.06 -2.67 3.83
N ILE A 66 1.16 -3.18 4.01
CA ILE A 66 1.82 -3.28 5.33
C ILE A 66 2.60 -1.99 5.60
N THR A 67 3.33 -1.47 4.61
CA THR A 67 4.07 -0.22 4.76
C THR A 67 3.12 0.98 4.75
N TRP A 68 3.23 1.81 5.78
CA TRP A 68 2.48 3.06 5.94
C TRP A 68 3.45 4.22 6.16
N ALA A 69 3.84 4.89 5.07
CA ALA A 69 4.69 6.07 5.08
C ALA A 69 4.12 7.13 4.12
N PRO A 70 4.25 8.44 4.42
CA PRO A 70 3.71 9.48 3.56
C PRO A 70 4.58 9.65 2.30
N TYR A 71 3.94 9.76 1.14
CA TYR A 71 4.63 10.17 -0.08
C TYR A 71 4.99 11.66 -0.06
N GLN A 72 6.15 12.01 -0.61
CA GLN A 72 6.58 13.40 -0.75
C GLN A 72 5.80 14.09 -1.87
N ARG A 73 4.74 14.83 -1.50
CA ARG A 73 3.80 15.45 -2.45
C ARG A 73 4.46 16.44 -3.43
N LYS A 74 5.53 17.11 -3.01
CA LYS A 74 6.25 18.07 -3.88
C LYS A 74 6.96 17.42 -5.05
N LEU A 75 7.17 16.10 -5.01
CA LEU A 75 7.84 15.33 -6.07
C LEU A 75 6.85 14.57 -6.95
N ILE A 76 5.54 14.83 -6.81
CA ILE A 76 4.50 14.19 -7.61
C ILE A 76 3.96 15.22 -8.61
N ASP A 77 4.12 14.93 -9.89
CA ASP A 77 3.42 15.66 -10.95
C ASP A 77 2.03 15.07 -11.16
N LEU A 78 1.00 15.78 -10.67
CA LEU A 78 -0.40 15.34 -10.74
C LEU A 78 -0.93 15.28 -12.18
N SER A 79 -0.29 15.97 -13.14
CA SER A 79 -0.73 15.94 -14.54
C SER A 79 -0.45 14.60 -15.23
N LEU A 80 0.46 13.80 -14.67
CA LEU A 80 0.83 12.48 -15.17
C LEU A 80 -0.04 11.35 -14.59
N LEU A 81 -0.89 11.66 -13.60
CA LEU A 81 -1.72 10.68 -12.90
C LEU A 81 -3.16 10.68 -13.43
N VAL A 82 -3.78 9.50 -13.44
CA VAL A 82 -5.24 9.41 -13.68
C VAL A 82 -6.02 9.78 -12.41
N PRO A 83 -7.29 10.23 -12.51
CA PRO A 83 -8.07 10.67 -11.35
C PRO A 83 -8.13 9.64 -10.20
N GLU A 84 -8.18 8.36 -10.54
CA GLU A 84 -8.20 7.26 -9.57
C GLU A 84 -6.89 7.15 -8.79
N GLU A 85 -5.75 7.41 -9.42
CA GLU A 85 -4.43 7.41 -8.77
C GLU A 85 -4.29 8.60 -7.83
N ILE A 86 -4.76 9.79 -8.24
CA ILE A 86 -4.80 10.98 -7.39
C ILE A 86 -5.65 10.71 -6.15
N GLN A 87 -6.83 10.12 -6.34
CA GLN A 87 -7.71 9.73 -5.24
C GLN A 87 -7.03 8.71 -4.32
N TRP A 88 -6.35 7.72 -4.89
CA TRP A 88 -5.65 6.68 -4.14
C TRP A 88 -4.52 7.25 -3.26
N VAL A 89 -3.67 8.14 -3.80
CA VAL A 89 -2.62 8.82 -3.02
C VAL A 89 -3.24 9.66 -1.88
N GLY A 90 -4.36 10.32 -2.16
CA GLY A 90 -5.11 11.08 -1.15
C GLY A 90 -5.66 10.20 -0.02
N ILE A 91 -6.32 9.09 -0.36
CA ILE A 91 -6.87 8.13 0.60
C ILE A 91 -5.77 7.53 1.47
N GLN A 92 -4.66 7.08 0.86
CA GLN A 92 -3.47 6.59 1.56
C GLN A 92 -3.01 7.57 2.66
N CYS A 93 -2.89 8.85 2.31
CA CYS A 93 -2.44 9.86 3.26
C CYS A 93 -3.46 10.13 4.39
N SER A 94 -4.76 10.07 4.08
CA SER A 94 -5.81 10.23 5.10
C SER A 94 -5.84 9.05 6.07
N LEU A 95 -5.76 7.81 5.56
CA LEU A 95 -5.71 6.58 6.36
C LEU A 95 -4.47 6.53 7.25
N LEU A 96 -3.31 6.95 6.73
CA LEU A 96 -2.09 7.07 7.52
C LEU A 96 -2.31 8.02 8.71
N GLY A 97 -2.91 9.19 8.49
CA GLY A 97 -3.24 10.14 9.54
C GLY A 97 -4.15 9.53 10.61
N SER A 98 -5.20 8.81 10.20
CA SER A 98 -6.10 8.11 11.14
C SER A 98 -5.37 7.03 11.95
N LYS A 99 -4.53 6.21 11.31
CA LYS A 99 -3.73 5.17 11.99
C LYS A 99 -2.75 5.78 13.00
N PHE A 100 -2.06 6.84 12.61
CA PHE A 100 -1.15 7.56 13.50
C PHE A 100 -1.87 8.15 14.72
N ASN A 101 -3.02 8.79 14.50
CA ASN A 101 -3.84 9.32 15.59
C ASN A 101 -4.36 8.22 16.54
N ALA A 102 -4.81 7.09 15.99
CA ALA A 102 -5.25 5.95 16.78
C ALA A 102 -4.12 5.40 17.68
N LEU A 103 -2.91 5.25 17.13
CA LEU A 103 -1.73 4.82 17.90
C LEU A 103 -1.39 5.80 19.03
N ASN A 104 -1.44 7.11 18.79
CA ASN A 104 -1.19 8.12 19.82
C ASN A 104 -2.25 8.11 20.93
N SER A 105 -3.52 7.87 20.57
CA SER A 105 -4.59 7.76 21.58
C SER A 105 -4.46 6.48 22.43
N ALA A 106 -3.99 5.39 21.85
CA ALA A 106 -3.71 4.15 22.56
C ALA A 106 -2.53 4.28 23.53
N SER A 107 -1.49 5.06 23.17
CA SER A 107 -0.35 5.29 24.08
C SER A 107 -0.74 6.15 25.29
N THR A 108 -1.61 7.14 25.13
CA THR A 108 -2.10 7.94 26.26
C THR A 108 -2.95 7.14 27.23
N ALA A 109 -3.64 6.09 26.76
CA ALA A 109 -4.44 5.21 27.61
C ALA A 109 -3.58 4.26 28.49
N PHE A 110 -2.32 4.03 28.12
CA PHE A 110 -1.36 3.23 28.90
C PHE A 110 -0.56 4.05 29.93
N GLY A 111 -0.71 5.38 29.96
CA GLY A 111 0.14 6.30 30.73
C GLY A 111 -0.33 6.73 32.12
N ASP A 112 -1.57 6.42 32.54
CA ASP A 112 -2.14 6.93 33.82
C ASP A 112 -2.26 5.85 34.93
N GLY A 113 -1.45 4.80 34.84
CA GLY A 113 -1.31 3.78 35.90
C GLY A 113 -0.45 4.25 37.07
N GLY A 114 -0.97 5.15 37.90
CA GLY A 114 -0.64 5.31 39.33
C GLY A 114 0.83 5.36 39.74
N ALA A 115 1.45 6.54 39.69
CA ALA A 115 2.55 6.86 40.60
C ALA A 115 1.99 6.93 42.04
N GLY A 116 2.13 5.82 42.77
CA GLY A 116 1.92 5.78 44.21
C GLY A 116 2.76 6.87 44.87
N LYS A 117 2.08 7.81 45.53
CA LYS A 117 2.72 8.77 46.42
C LYS A 117 3.26 7.98 47.62
N ASN A 118 4.58 7.83 47.68
CA ASN A 118 5.27 7.49 48.93
C ASN A 118 5.32 8.71 49.85
#